data_AF-A0A7W0TK28-F1
#
_entry.id   AF-A0A7W0TK28-F1
#
_cell.length_a   1.000
_cell.length_b   1.000
_cell.length_c   1.000
_cell.angle_alpha   90.00
_cell.angle_beta   90.00
_cell.angle_gamma   90.00
#
_symmetry.space_group_name_H-M   'P 1'
#
loop_
_entity.id
_entity.type
_entity.pdbx_description
1 polymer ?
#
loop_
_entity_poly.entity_id
_entity_poly.type
_entity_poly.pdbx_seq_one_letter_code
_entity_poly.pdbx_strand_id
1 'polypeptide(L)'
;GTVNVGGDGVLLLSQAIRRAGRIPVSVPAPLVGPLGGVLRRLGIADFSPEQLRFLNFGRVVDTSRLIADFGYRPRYSTAEAFDDFCAGHPPVVDPARIHELERRLLQATTLGRSRETLDA
;
A
#
# COMPACT_ATOMS: atom_id res chain seq x y z
N GLY A 1 8.74 -26.97 17.23
CA GLY A 1 8.51 -25.71 17.97
C GLY A 1 7.85 -24.69 17.06
N THR A 2 7.40 -23.56 17.59
CA THR A 2 6.76 -22.49 16.80
C THR A 2 7.81 -21.75 15.95
N VAL A 3 7.48 -21.49 14.68
CA VAL A 3 8.32 -20.73 13.74
C VAL A 3 7.45 -19.69 13.03
N ASN A 4 8.00 -18.51 12.76
CA ASN A 4 7.32 -17.51 11.95
C ASN A 4 7.50 -17.83 10.46
N VAL A 5 6.43 -17.63 9.69
CA VAL A 5 6.45 -17.82 8.23
C VAL A 5 6.04 -16.52 7.56
N GLY A 6 6.85 -16.06 6.62
CA GLY A 6 6.61 -14.83 5.87
C GLY A 6 7.60 -14.69 4.72
N GLY A 7 7.19 -13.95 3.69
CA GLY A 7 8.08 -13.57 2.60
C GLY A 7 9.21 -12.66 3.12
N ASP A 8 10.29 -12.59 2.36
CA ASP A 8 11.40 -11.70 2.71
C ASP A 8 11.02 -10.22 2.53
N GLY A 9 11.62 -9.35 3.34
CA GLY A 9 11.41 -7.91 3.29
C GLY A 9 10.15 -7.39 3.99
N VAL A 10 10.07 -6.05 4.04
CA VAL A 10 9.01 -5.30 4.72
C VAL A 10 8.22 -4.47 3.70
N LEU A 11 6.89 -4.48 3.82
CA LEU A 11 6.01 -3.66 3.00
C LEU A 11 5.25 -2.68 3.89
N LEU A 12 5.41 -1.38 3.63
CA LEU A 12 4.67 -0.34 4.33
C LEU A 12 3.21 -0.31 3.87
N LEU A 13 2.30 0.05 4.78
CA LEU A 13 0.89 0.22 4.45
C LEU A 13 0.67 1.20 3.29
N SER A 14 1.42 2.31 3.25
CA SER A 14 1.32 3.29 2.15
C SER A 14 1.76 2.71 0.80
N GLN A 15 2.75 1.81 0.79
CA GLN A 15 3.18 1.10 -0.42
C GLN A 15 2.12 0.07 -0.84
N ALA A 16 1.56 -0.68 0.10
CA ALA A 16 0.49 -1.63 -0.15
C ALA A 16 -0.74 -0.95 -0.78
N ILE A 17 -1.18 0.19 -0.23
CA ILE A 17 -2.30 0.98 -0.77
C ILE A 17 -2.05 1.38 -2.23
N ARG A 18 -0.86 1.93 -2.54
CA ARG A 18 -0.51 2.33 -3.91
C ARG A 18 -0.41 1.15 -4.87
N ARG A 19 0.23 0.05 -4.45
CA ARG A 19 0.35 -1.20 -5.23
C ARG A 19 -1.03 -1.81 -5.56
N ALA A 20 -2.00 -1.67 -4.66
CA ALA A 20 -3.38 -2.09 -4.87
C ALA A 20 -4.22 -1.12 -5.74
N GLY A 21 -3.61 -0.07 -6.32
CA GLY A 21 -4.33 0.94 -7.10
C GLY A 21 -5.36 1.71 -6.28
N ARG A 22 -5.08 1.92 -4.98
CA ARG A 22 -5.93 2.66 -4.04
C ARG A 22 -5.31 4.00 -3.70
N ILE A 23 -6.15 4.96 -3.29
CA ILE A 23 -5.72 6.30 -2.87
C ILE A 23 -5.51 6.29 -1.35
N PRO A 24 -4.29 6.60 -0.85
CA PRO A 24 -4.07 6.73 0.59
C PRO A 24 -4.76 7.98 1.11
N VAL A 25 -5.64 7.81 2.09
CA VAL A 25 -6.29 8.91 2.81
C VAL A 25 -5.84 8.88 4.26
N SER A 26 -5.22 9.97 4.71
CA SER A 26 -4.81 10.13 6.10
C SER A 26 -6.05 10.39 6.97
N VAL A 27 -6.29 9.52 7.93
CA VAL A 27 -7.41 9.66 8.87
C VAL A 27 -6.86 10.18 10.20
N PRO A 28 -7.33 11.34 10.70
CA PRO A 28 -7.00 11.83 12.04
C PRO A 28 -7.38 10.80 13.12
N ALA A 29 -6.51 10.60 14.12
CA ALA A 29 -6.71 9.59 15.17
C ALA A 29 -8.09 9.63 15.85
N PRO A 30 -8.69 10.80 16.17
CA PRO A 30 -10.03 10.86 16.77
C PRO A 30 -11.16 10.32 15.87
N LEU A 31 -10.96 10.33 14.55
CA LEU A 31 -11.97 9.90 13.58
C LEU A 31 -11.90 8.40 13.26
N VAL A 32 -10.85 7.70 13.69
CA VAL A 32 -10.62 6.28 13.37
C VAL A 32 -11.75 5.38 13.88
N GLY A 33 -12.18 5.57 15.13
CA GLY A 33 -13.27 4.79 15.72
C GLY A 33 -14.63 5.01 15.03
N PRO A 34 -15.10 6.27 14.89
CA PRO A 34 -16.32 6.59 14.16
C PRO A 34 -16.33 6.08 12.72
N LEU A 35 -15.23 6.27 11.96
CA LEU A 35 -15.12 5.77 10.59
C LEU A 35 -15.15 4.25 10.53
N GLY A 36 -14.45 3.56 11.44
CA GLY A 36 -14.51 2.10 11.55
C GLY A 36 -15.93 1.58 11.80
N GLY A 37 -16.69 2.25 12.69
CA GLY A 37 -18.08 1.91 12.97
C GLY A 37 -19.01 2.07 11.75
N VAL A 38 -18.81 3.13 10.95
CA VAL A 38 -19.56 3.35 9.69
C VAL A 38 -19.20 2.29 8.66
N LEU A 39 -17.90 2.02 8.44
CA LEU A 39 -17.44 1.00 7.49
C LEU A 39 -17.95 -0.40 7.84
N ARG A 40 -17.99 -0.75 9.12
CA ARG A 40 -18.55 -2.01 9.61
C ARG A 40 -20.05 -2.12 9.33
N ARG A 41 -20.83 -1.05 9.61
CA ARG A 41 -22.28 -1.03 9.33
C ARG A 41 -22.60 -1.16 7.85
N LEU A 42 -21.72 -0.65 6.98
CA LEU A 42 -21.84 -0.75 5.53
C LEU A 42 -21.31 -2.08 4.97
N GLY A 43 -20.75 -2.97 5.80
CA GLY A 43 -20.17 -4.24 5.37
C GLY A 43 -18.90 -4.09 4.53
N ILE A 44 -18.25 -2.92 4.55
CA ILE A 44 -17.09 -2.61 3.71
C ILE A 44 -15.80 -3.15 4.34
N ALA A 45 -15.63 -2.95 5.65
CA ALA A 45 -14.47 -3.44 6.39
C ALA A 45 -14.78 -3.53 7.89
N ASP A 46 -14.28 -4.57 8.54
CA ASP A 46 -14.33 -4.72 10.00
C ASP A 46 -12.93 -4.60 10.60
N PHE A 47 -12.52 -3.37 10.90
CA PHE A 47 -11.28 -3.11 11.60
C PHE A 47 -11.59 -2.60 13.01
N SER A 48 -11.10 -3.33 14.01
CA SER A 48 -11.07 -2.83 15.39
C SER A 48 -10.05 -1.67 15.50
N PRO A 49 -10.32 -0.64 16.32
CA PRO A 49 -9.34 0.41 16.63
C PRO A 49 -7.99 -0.15 17.10
N GLU A 50 -7.99 -1.31 17.75
CA GLU A 50 -6.77 -2.00 18.18
C GLU A 50 -5.97 -2.58 17.00
N GLN A 51 -6.66 -3.15 16.02
CA GLN A 51 -6.03 -3.65 14.79
C GLN A 51 -5.40 -2.50 13.98
N LEU A 52 -6.05 -1.34 13.97
CA LEU A 52 -5.53 -0.14 13.31
C LEU A 52 -4.30 0.41 14.05
N ARG A 53 -4.24 0.30 15.39
CA ARG A 53 -3.01 0.63 16.14
C ARG A 53 -1.83 -0.27 15.73
N PHE A 54 -2.06 -1.54 15.44
CA PHE A 54 -0.98 -2.42 14.95
C PHE A 54 -0.41 -1.98 13.60
N LEU A 55 -1.18 -1.28 12.77
CA LEU A 55 -0.70 -0.74 11.51
C LEU A 55 0.21 0.48 11.70
N ASN A 56 0.05 1.25 12.78
CA ASN A 56 0.85 2.45 13.05
C ASN A 56 2.30 2.13 13.45
N PHE A 57 2.50 1.03 14.18
CA PHE A 57 3.82 0.67 14.71
C PHE A 57 4.61 -0.26 13.79
N GLY A 58 3.98 -0.79 12.74
CA GLY A 58 4.57 -1.82 11.88
C GLY A 58 4.71 -3.14 12.63
N ARG A 59 4.41 -4.26 11.97
CA ARG A 59 4.60 -5.58 12.56
C ARG A 59 5.31 -6.48 11.56
N VAL A 60 6.55 -6.81 11.90
CA VAL A 60 7.41 -7.71 11.13
C VAL A 60 7.70 -8.95 11.98
N VAL A 61 7.94 -10.07 11.34
CA VAL A 61 8.28 -11.32 12.01
C VAL A 61 9.66 -11.79 11.55
N ASP A 62 10.48 -12.28 12.47
CA ASP A 62 11.78 -12.85 12.12
C ASP A 62 11.59 -14.26 11.54
N THR A 63 11.99 -14.43 10.28
CA THR A 63 11.93 -15.68 9.53
C THR A 63 13.28 -16.40 9.48
N SER A 64 14.31 -15.91 10.18
CA SER A 64 15.64 -16.52 10.21
C SER A 64 15.60 -18.00 10.60
N ARG A 65 14.77 -18.34 11.59
CA ARG A 65 14.58 -19.72 12.05
C ARG A 65 13.92 -20.63 11.00
N LEU A 66 13.02 -20.11 10.17
CA LEU A 66 12.42 -20.87 9.06
C LEU A 66 13.50 -21.31 8.07
N ILE A 67 14.44 -20.42 7.78
CA ILE A 67 15.52 -20.67 6.85
C ILE A 67 16.58 -21.58 7.48
N ALA A 68 16.99 -21.30 8.71
CA ALA A 68 18.06 -22.04 9.39
C ALA A 68 17.65 -23.47 9.77
N ASP A 69 16.46 -23.66 10.35
CA ASP A 69 16.03 -24.95 10.87
C ASP A 69 15.41 -25.83 9.76
N PHE A 70 14.74 -25.22 8.78
CA PHE A 70 13.96 -25.96 7.76
C PHE A 70 14.49 -25.79 6.33
N GLY A 71 15.49 -24.92 6.09
CA GLY A 71 16.01 -24.65 4.76
C GLY A 71 15.00 -24.01 3.80
N TYR A 72 13.84 -23.60 4.30
CA TYR A 72 12.73 -23.15 3.47
C TYR A 72 12.79 -21.64 3.25
N ARG A 73 12.83 -21.24 1.97
CA ARG A 73 12.68 -19.86 1.53
C ARG A 73 11.40 -19.77 0.69
N PRO A 74 10.41 -18.95 1.10
CA PRO A 74 9.22 -18.73 0.29
C PRO A 74 9.59 -18.27 -1.12
N ARG A 75 8.80 -18.72 -2.12
CA ARG A 75 8.99 -18.35 -3.53
C ARG A 75 8.89 -16.84 -3.77
N TYR A 76 8.01 -16.17 -3.03
CA TYR A 76 7.75 -14.74 -3.15
C TYR A 76 8.22 -13.99 -1.90
N SER A 77 8.86 -12.84 -2.12
CA SER A 77 9.04 -11.80 -1.10
C SER A 77 7.68 -11.25 -0.64
N THR A 78 7.67 -10.52 0.47
CA THR A 78 6.45 -9.87 0.98
C THR A 78 5.82 -8.96 -0.07
N ALA A 79 6.64 -8.24 -0.84
CA ALA A 79 6.15 -7.35 -1.89
C ALA A 79 5.58 -8.12 -3.09
N GLU A 80 6.27 -9.16 -3.57
CA GLU A 80 5.79 -9.98 -4.70
C GLU A 80 4.52 -10.74 -4.36
N ALA A 81 4.42 -11.30 -3.15
CA ALA A 81 3.20 -11.97 -2.69
C ALA A 81 2.02 -10.99 -2.63
N PHE A 82 2.27 -9.73 -2.26
CA PHE A 82 1.24 -8.70 -2.24
C PHE A 82 0.84 -8.26 -3.66
N ASP A 83 1.79 -8.16 -4.58
CA ASP A 83 1.51 -7.82 -5.98
C ASP A 83 0.68 -8.93 -6.66
N ASP A 84 1.02 -10.20 -6.42
CA ASP A 84 0.27 -11.38 -6.88
C ASP A 84 -1.16 -11.36 -6.33
N PHE A 85 -1.33 -11.05 -5.04
CA PHE A 85 -2.64 -10.84 -4.45
C PHE A 85 -3.43 -9.72 -5.15
N CYS A 86 -2.79 -8.58 -5.44
CA CYS A 86 -3.43 -7.47 -6.14
C CYS A 86 -3.84 -7.83 -7.56
N ALA A 87 -3.11 -8.70 -8.26
CA ALA A 87 -3.48 -9.15 -9.61
C ALA A 87 -4.86 -9.86 -9.63
N GLY A 88 -5.24 -10.53 -8.54
CA GLY A 88 -6.57 -11.13 -8.38
C GLY A 88 -7.68 -10.18 -7.90
N HIS A 89 -7.35 -8.94 -7.54
CA HIS A 89 -8.29 -7.99 -6.95
C HIS A 89 -8.31 -6.67 -7.74
N PRO A 90 -9.40 -6.35 -8.46
CA PRO A 90 -9.41 -5.19 -9.33
C PRO A 90 -9.14 -3.89 -8.54
N PRO A 91 -8.29 -2.99 -9.08
CA PRO A 91 -7.99 -1.73 -8.43
C PRO A 91 -9.22 -0.82 -8.44
N VAL A 92 -9.34 0.07 -7.44
CA VAL A 92 -10.40 1.10 -7.46
C VAL A 92 -10.07 2.22 -8.44
N VAL A 93 -8.78 2.52 -8.61
CA VAL A 93 -8.30 3.44 -9.63
C VAL A 93 -7.37 2.67 -10.55
N ASP A 94 -7.73 2.61 -11.82
CA ASP A 94 -6.91 1.99 -12.85
C ASP A 94 -5.51 2.65 -12.89
N PRO A 95 -4.42 1.90 -12.67
CA PRO A 95 -3.05 2.41 -12.73
C PRO A 95 -2.71 3.13 -14.04
N ALA A 96 -3.35 2.75 -15.15
CA ALA A 96 -3.17 3.41 -16.45
C ALA A 96 -3.68 4.85 -16.43
N ARG A 97 -4.75 5.13 -15.68
CA ARG A 97 -5.31 6.48 -15.51
C ARG A 97 -4.40 7.37 -14.69
N ILE A 98 -3.73 6.81 -13.67
CA ILE A 98 -2.75 7.55 -12.85
C ILE A 98 -1.55 7.96 -13.71
N HIS A 99 -0.98 7.02 -14.48
CA HIS A 99 0.14 7.32 -15.38
C HIS A 99 -0.24 8.28 -16.51
N GLU A 100 -1.46 8.22 -17.02
CA GLU A 100 -1.96 9.18 -18.00
C GLU A 100 -2.03 10.59 -17.43
N LEU A 101 -2.53 10.73 -16.20
CA LEU A 101 -2.60 12.01 -15.51
C LEU A 101 -1.20 12.57 -15.20
N GLU A 102 -0.29 11.75 -14.69
CA GLU A 102 1.11 12.13 -14.46
C GLU A 102 1.78 12.61 -15.74
N ARG A 103 1.61 11.89 -16.86
CA ARG A 103 2.14 12.32 -18.17
C ARG A 103 1.55 13.65 -18.63
N ARG A 104 0.24 13.87 -18.47
CA ARG A 104 -0.41 15.13 -18.83
C ARG A 104 0.08 16.31 -17.99
N LEU A 105 0.30 16.10 -16.69
CA LEU A 105 0.84 17.12 -15.79
C LEU A 105 2.29 17.49 -16.14
N LEU A 106 3.14 16.49 -16.40
CA LEU A 106 4.53 16.69 -16.82
C LEU A 106 4.62 17.42 -18.17
N GLN A 107 3.71 17.13 -19.10
CA GLN A 107 3.63 17.85 -20.39
C GLN A 107 3.20 19.31 -20.21
N ALA A 108 2.22 19.58 -19.35
CA ALA A 108 1.77 20.95 -19.07
C ALA A 108 2.86 21.81 -18.41
N THR A 109 3.66 21.24 -17.49
CA THR A 109 4.78 21.95 -16.87
C THR A 109 5.92 22.22 -17.86
N THR A 110 6.17 21.30 -18.80
CA THR A 110 7.18 21.50 -19.84
C THR A 110 6.75 22.59 -20.84
N LEU A 111 5.46 22.68 -21.17
CA LEU A 111 4.92 23.71 -22.08
C LEU A 111 4.80 25.11 -21.43
N GLY A 112 4.66 25.19 -20.10
CA GLY A 112 4.63 26.46 -19.38
C GLY A 112 5.99 27.18 -19.32
N ARG A 113 7.09 26.44 -19.37
CA ARG A 113 8.45 26.99 -19.23
C ARG A 113 8.99 27.65 -20.51
N SER A 114 8.36 27.43 -21.67
CA SER A 114 8.75 28.04 -22.95
C SER A 114 8.08 29.40 -23.24
N ARG A 115 7.18 29.90 -22.36
CA ARG A 115 6.60 31.25 -22.51
C ARG A 115 7.35 32.35 -21.74
N GLU A 116 8.24 32.01 -20.79
CA GLU A 116 9.01 33.01 -20.02
C GLU A 116 10.31 33.46 -20.69
N THR A 117 10.73 32.86 -21.82
CA THR A 117 12.01 33.18 -22.48
C THR A 117 11.88 34.06 -23.74
N LEU A 118 10.68 34.54 -24.07
CA LEU A 118 10.45 35.45 -25.20
C LEU A 118 10.17 36.90 -24.78
N ASP A 119 10.05 37.18 -23.47
CA ASP A 119 9.81 38.53 -22.92
C ASP A 119 11.00 39.01 -22.03
N ALA A 120 12.24 38.65 -22.39
CA ALA A 120 13.46 39.16 -21.74
C ALA A 120 14.43 39.79 -22.75
#